data_AF-A0A8J6S017-F1
#
_entry.id   AF-A0A8J6S017-F1
#
_cell.length_a   1.000
_cell.length_b   1.000
_cell.length_c   1.000
_cell.angle_alpha   90.00
_cell.angle_beta   90.00
_cell.angle_gamma   90.00
#
_symmetry.space_group_name_H-M   'P 1'
#
loop_
_entity.id
_entity.type
_entity.pdbx_description
1 polymer ?
#
loop_
_entity_poly.entity_id
_entity_poly.type
_entity_poly.pdbx_seq_one_letter_code
_entity_poly.pdbx_strand_id
1 'polypeptide(L)'
;MLYRKDPEGLLAIAQPAHAWVSGQLARAWGNEYFGNLAPREDVCMGAEQHDIGWYSWEKMPTFNPKTGLPHSFTELPRKIHIDIWSGAARLAIALGRYPALLASLHGTRLYEHYDATHDSPEDAQLVQKFLVGEQAFQKELIATLRNDPDYAPYTTPEVIARNRQLVAIWDGLSLILCMRLLKERLVEKVPTANGETTLKLTPLDGDPTRVSVSPWPFAKETVTLVCEGRYLSETFADEETMRNAIAIAPWATIKTHLSPA
;
A
#
# COMPACT_ATOMS: atom_id res chain seq x y z
N MET A 1 -11.04 -0.33 5.43
CA MET A 1 -11.22 -0.81 4.03
C MET A 1 -10.99 0.32 3.05
N LEU A 2 -10.57 -0.02 1.82
CA LEU A 2 -10.55 0.89 0.67
C LEU A 2 -11.88 0.80 -0.07
N TYR A 3 -12.42 1.94 -0.51
CA TYR A 3 -13.71 1.97 -1.20
C TYR A 3 -13.58 2.41 -2.65
N ARG A 4 -14.25 1.66 -3.53
CA ARG A 4 -14.40 1.97 -4.95
C ARG A 4 -15.88 2.12 -5.26
N LYS A 5 -16.27 3.26 -5.84
CA LYS A 5 -17.65 3.51 -6.28
C LYS A 5 -17.80 3.10 -7.74
N ASP A 6 -18.52 2.02 -7.98
CA ASP A 6 -18.87 1.53 -9.31
C ASP A 6 -20.36 1.78 -9.61
N PRO A 7 -20.80 1.75 -10.88
CA PRO A 7 -22.21 1.88 -11.21
C PRO A 7 -23.10 0.81 -10.56
N GLU A 8 -22.55 -0.39 -10.33
CA GLU A 8 -23.21 -1.53 -9.71
C GLU A 8 -23.30 -1.43 -8.18
N GLY A 9 -22.50 -0.56 -7.54
CA GLY A 9 -22.52 -0.37 -6.09
C GLY A 9 -21.18 0.05 -5.50
N LEU A 10 -21.10 -0.03 -4.17
CA LEU A 10 -19.89 0.25 -3.42
C LEU A 10 -19.06 -1.03 -3.28
N LEU A 11 -17.88 -1.05 -3.87
CA LEU A 11 -16.95 -2.16 -3.74
C LEU A 11 -15.97 -1.88 -2.60
N ALA A 12 -15.93 -2.77 -1.60
CA ALA A 12 -14.98 -2.73 -0.50
C ALA A 12 -13.77 -3.63 -0.82
N ILE A 13 -12.59 -3.04 -0.80
CA ILE A 13 -11.32 -3.68 -1.10
C ILE A 13 -10.49 -3.67 0.19
N ALA A 14 -9.99 -4.84 0.59
CA ALA A 14 -9.15 -4.93 1.78
C ALA A 14 -7.77 -4.27 1.53
N GLN A 15 -7.14 -3.68 2.54
CA GLN A 15 -5.80 -3.09 2.39
C GLN A 15 -4.75 -4.09 1.85
N PRO A 16 -4.68 -5.35 2.33
CA PRO A 16 -3.79 -6.35 1.72
C PRO A 16 -4.10 -6.64 0.24
N ALA A 17 -5.34 -6.45 -0.22
CA ALA A 17 -5.71 -6.64 -1.62
C ALA A 17 -5.23 -5.49 -2.51
N HIS A 18 -5.15 -4.24 -2.01
CA HIS A 18 -4.45 -3.18 -2.76
C HIS A 18 -2.94 -3.38 -2.71
N ALA A 19 -2.40 -3.84 -1.57
CA ALA A 19 -0.96 -4.10 -1.45
C ALA A 19 -0.52 -5.21 -2.41
N TRP A 20 -1.37 -6.21 -2.63
CA TRP A 20 -1.22 -7.18 -3.71
C TRP A 20 -1.06 -6.53 -5.10
N VAL A 21 -1.79 -5.45 -5.40
CA VAL A 21 -1.60 -4.66 -6.64
C VAL A 21 -0.25 -3.94 -6.64
N SER A 22 0.20 -3.39 -5.51
CA SER A 22 1.56 -2.84 -5.37
C SER A 22 2.65 -3.88 -5.68
N GLY A 23 2.47 -5.11 -5.23
CA GLY A 23 3.38 -6.23 -5.55
C GLY A 23 3.39 -6.59 -7.05
N GLN A 24 2.23 -6.56 -7.73
CA GLN A 24 2.16 -6.77 -9.18
C GLN A 24 2.85 -5.65 -9.95
N LEU A 25 2.63 -4.39 -9.55
CA LEU A 25 3.31 -3.23 -10.10
C LEU A 25 4.83 -3.35 -9.95
N ALA A 26 5.30 -3.69 -8.74
CA ALA A 26 6.72 -3.86 -8.45
C ALA A 26 7.38 -4.91 -9.35
N ARG A 27 6.76 -6.09 -9.50
CA ARG A 27 7.31 -7.17 -10.34
C ARG A 27 7.39 -6.80 -11.81
N ALA A 28 6.44 -6.00 -12.32
CA ALA A 28 6.43 -5.51 -13.68
C ALA A 28 7.37 -4.30 -13.91
N TRP A 29 7.80 -3.64 -12.84
CA TRP A 29 8.59 -2.41 -12.89
C TRP A 29 10.01 -2.62 -13.41
N GLY A 30 10.50 -1.59 -14.09
CA GLY A 30 11.89 -1.43 -14.50
C GLY A 30 12.07 -1.44 -16.02
N ASN A 31 12.97 -0.59 -16.49
CA ASN A 31 13.47 -0.51 -17.85
C ASN A 31 14.73 0.38 -17.83
N GLU A 32 15.27 0.76 -18.99
CA GLU A 32 16.46 1.61 -19.07
C GLU A 32 16.27 2.95 -18.35
N TYR A 33 15.11 3.59 -18.50
CA TYR A 33 14.84 4.89 -17.89
C TYR A 33 14.59 4.81 -16.39
N PHE A 34 13.82 3.80 -15.92
CA PHE A 34 13.46 3.66 -14.51
C PHE A 34 14.45 2.86 -13.66
N GLY A 35 15.36 2.12 -14.31
CA GLY A 35 16.33 1.24 -13.67
C GLY A 35 15.71 -0.04 -13.11
N ASN A 36 16.55 -0.84 -12.46
CA ASN A 36 16.16 -2.11 -11.84
C ASN A 36 15.94 -1.98 -10.32
N LEU A 37 15.36 -3.03 -9.74
CA LEU A 37 15.12 -3.21 -8.32
C LEU A 37 16.15 -4.19 -7.74
N ALA A 38 16.65 -3.95 -6.53
CA ALA A 38 17.57 -4.86 -5.87
C ALA A 38 17.45 -4.80 -4.33
N PRO A 39 17.32 -5.95 -3.62
CA PRO A 39 17.10 -7.29 -4.16
C PRO A 39 15.68 -7.41 -4.73
N ARG A 40 15.55 -7.90 -5.96
CA ARG A 40 14.31 -7.77 -6.74
C ARG A 40 13.10 -8.38 -6.03
N GLU A 41 13.18 -9.66 -5.67
CA GLU A 41 12.04 -10.38 -5.08
C GLU A 41 11.70 -9.88 -3.69
N ASP A 42 12.69 -9.57 -2.85
CA ASP A 42 12.45 -8.99 -1.52
C ASP A 42 11.78 -7.61 -1.60
N VAL A 43 12.16 -6.77 -2.56
CA VAL A 43 11.52 -5.46 -2.77
C VAL A 43 10.09 -5.64 -3.26
N CYS A 44 9.85 -6.58 -4.18
CA CYS A 44 8.50 -6.90 -4.63
C CYS A 44 7.63 -7.45 -3.50
N MET A 45 8.19 -8.32 -2.65
CA MET A 45 7.52 -8.87 -1.47
C MET A 45 7.23 -7.78 -0.43
N GLY A 46 8.18 -6.87 -0.19
CA GLY A 46 7.98 -5.71 0.68
C GLY A 46 6.86 -4.80 0.17
N ALA A 47 6.77 -4.57 -1.14
CA ALA A 47 5.67 -3.83 -1.75
C ALA A 47 4.33 -4.57 -1.62
N GLU A 48 4.32 -5.89 -1.78
CA GLU A 48 3.12 -6.71 -1.66
C GLU A 48 2.57 -6.76 -0.22
N GLN A 49 3.46 -6.73 0.77
CA GLN A 49 3.15 -6.97 2.16
C GLN A 49 3.27 -5.71 3.03
N HIS A 50 3.37 -4.52 2.42
CA HIS A 50 3.55 -3.27 3.16
C HIS A 50 2.40 -3.01 4.14
N ASP A 51 1.19 -3.47 3.81
CA ASP A 51 -0.03 -3.37 4.62
C ASP A 51 -0.40 -4.67 5.35
N ILE A 52 0.54 -5.58 5.57
CA ILE A 52 0.29 -6.87 6.24
C ILE A 52 -0.33 -6.71 7.65
N GLY A 53 -0.11 -5.58 8.32
CA GLY A 53 -0.75 -5.29 9.62
C GLY A 53 -2.28 -5.28 9.57
N TRP A 54 -2.86 -4.97 8.41
CA TRP A 54 -4.30 -4.87 8.24
C TRP A 54 -5.02 -6.22 8.22
N TYR A 55 -4.32 -7.35 7.99
CA TYR A 55 -4.96 -8.66 7.84
C TYR A 55 -5.92 -9.01 9.00
N SER A 56 -5.50 -8.76 10.24
CA SER A 56 -6.32 -9.06 11.42
C SER A 56 -7.54 -8.14 11.51
N TRP A 57 -7.37 -6.86 11.19
CA TRP A 57 -8.46 -5.89 11.21
C TRP A 57 -9.47 -6.16 10.07
N GLU A 58 -9.00 -6.48 8.87
CA GLU A 58 -9.84 -6.77 7.70
C GLU A 58 -10.70 -8.04 7.88
N LYS A 59 -10.28 -8.98 8.75
CA LYS A 59 -11.11 -10.13 9.15
C LYS A 59 -12.24 -9.76 10.10
N MET A 60 -12.09 -8.67 10.85
CA MET A 60 -13.06 -8.21 11.85
C MET A 60 -13.23 -6.69 11.76
N PRO A 61 -13.67 -6.16 10.61
CA PRO A 61 -13.71 -4.72 10.39
C PRO A 61 -14.62 -4.07 11.44
N THR A 62 -14.26 -2.85 11.87
CA THR A 62 -15.05 -2.09 12.83
C THR A 62 -16.11 -1.24 12.13
N PHE A 63 -17.28 -1.10 12.75
CA PHE A 63 -18.42 -0.36 12.18
C PHE A 63 -18.29 1.14 12.37
N ASN A 64 -18.51 1.91 11.29
CA ASN A 64 -18.57 3.37 11.33
C ASN A 64 -20.05 3.82 11.44
N PRO A 65 -20.51 4.26 12.63
CA PRO A 65 -21.91 4.65 12.83
C PRO A 65 -22.31 5.91 12.05
N LYS A 66 -21.34 6.71 11.57
CA LYS A 66 -21.64 7.91 10.78
C LYS A 66 -22.03 7.59 9.35
N THR A 67 -21.52 6.47 8.82
CA THR A 67 -21.72 6.08 7.41
C THR A 67 -22.57 4.83 7.28
N GLY A 68 -22.73 4.05 8.35
CA GLY A 68 -23.36 2.72 8.29
C GLY A 68 -22.50 1.70 7.54
N LEU A 69 -21.20 1.94 7.35
CA LEU A 69 -20.29 1.06 6.62
C LEU A 69 -19.12 0.64 7.53
N PRO A 70 -18.26 -0.31 7.13
CA PRO A 70 -16.96 -0.45 7.77
C PRO A 70 -16.21 0.89 7.79
N HIS A 71 -15.33 1.08 8.75
CA HIS A 71 -14.42 2.22 8.66
C HIS A 71 -13.59 2.13 7.38
N SER A 72 -13.50 3.26 6.66
CA SER A 72 -12.42 3.43 5.69
C SER A 72 -11.08 3.33 6.40
N PHE A 73 -10.03 2.91 5.69
CA PHE A 73 -8.67 2.86 6.24
C PHE A 73 -8.18 4.23 6.76
N THR A 74 -8.76 5.32 6.24
CA THR A 74 -8.48 6.71 6.65
C THR A 74 -9.35 7.21 7.81
N GLU A 75 -10.32 6.42 8.28
CA GLU A 75 -11.31 6.85 9.27
C GLU A 75 -11.14 6.17 10.63
N LEU A 76 -10.10 5.34 10.79
CA LEU A 76 -9.87 4.63 12.04
C LEU A 76 -9.40 5.57 13.16
N PRO A 77 -9.85 5.34 14.41
CA PRO A 77 -9.24 5.96 15.58
C PRO A 77 -7.72 5.75 15.62
N ARG A 78 -6.99 6.78 16.04
CA ARG A 78 -5.52 6.81 16.06
C ARG A 78 -4.91 5.57 16.72
N LYS A 79 -5.40 5.21 17.91
CA LYS A 79 -4.94 4.04 18.65
C LYS A 79 -5.04 2.75 17.83
N ILE A 80 -6.16 2.52 17.15
CA ILE A 80 -6.37 1.30 16.33
C ILE A 80 -5.39 1.31 15.15
N HIS A 81 -5.21 2.45 14.49
CA HIS A 81 -4.27 2.59 13.40
C HIS A 81 -2.82 2.31 13.86
N ILE A 82 -2.39 2.86 15.00
CA ILE A 82 -1.07 2.57 15.58
C ILE A 82 -0.92 1.08 15.96
N ASP A 83 -1.95 0.46 16.52
CA ASP A 83 -1.92 -0.96 16.89
C ASP A 83 -1.73 -1.85 15.63
N ILE A 84 -2.37 -1.50 14.51
CA ILE A 84 -2.17 -2.16 13.19
C ILE A 84 -0.71 -2.03 12.74
N TRP A 85 -0.17 -0.82 12.73
CA TRP A 85 1.17 -0.55 12.20
C TRP A 85 2.30 -1.07 13.08
N SER A 86 2.11 -1.06 14.40
CA SER A 86 3.10 -1.57 15.37
C SER A 86 3.37 -3.07 15.19
N GLY A 87 2.38 -3.82 14.67
CA GLY A 87 2.52 -5.26 14.40
C GLY A 87 3.00 -5.60 12.99
N ALA A 88 2.76 -4.71 12.01
CA ALA A 88 2.92 -5.01 10.59
C ALA A 88 4.32 -5.56 10.22
N ALA A 89 5.38 -4.83 10.57
CA ALA A 89 6.74 -5.24 10.22
C ALA A 89 7.18 -6.54 10.91
N ARG A 90 6.64 -6.84 12.10
CA ARG A 90 6.93 -8.11 12.79
C ARG A 90 6.23 -9.29 12.13
N LEU A 91 5.04 -9.11 11.54
CA LEU A 91 4.40 -10.16 10.74
C LEU A 91 5.22 -10.49 9.50
N ALA A 92 5.78 -9.47 8.84
CA ALA A 92 6.59 -9.63 7.64
C ALA A 92 7.94 -10.35 7.88
N ILE A 93 8.42 -10.46 9.13
CA ILE A 93 9.71 -11.11 9.42
C ILE A 93 9.74 -12.58 9.00
N ALA A 94 8.59 -13.26 9.04
CA ALA A 94 8.45 -14.64 8.61
C ALA A 94 8.67 -14.81 7.10
N LEU A 95 8.56 -13.73 6.33
CA LEU A 95 8.82 -13.69 4.88
C LEU A 95 10.26 -13.28 4.57
N GLY A 96 10.90 -12.52 5.46
CA GLY A 96 12.32 -12.14 5.34
C GLY A 96 12.64 -10.81 6.01
N ARG A 97 13.93 -10.59 6.29
CA ARG A 97 14.43 -9.35 6.93
C ARG A 97 14.25 -8.12 6.05
N TYR A 98 14.46 -8.24 4.74
CA TYR A 98 14.37 -7.11 3.82
C TYR A 98 12.92 -6.68 3.54
N PRO A 99 11.96 -7.60 3.29
CA PRO A 99 10.52 -7.24 3.25
C PRO A 99 10.04 -6.62 4.57
N ALA A 100 10.46 -7.16 5.72
CA ALA A 100 10.12 -6.59 7.03
C ALA A 100 10.66 -5.17 7.23
N LEU A 101 11.89 -4.90 6.77
CA LEU A 101 12.46 -3.57 6.75
C LEU A 101 11.61 -2.60 5.92
N LEU A 102 11.19 -2.99 4.72
CA LEU A 102 10.35 -2.14 3.85
C LEU A 102 8.96 -1.88 4.45
N ALA A 103 8.33 -2.88 5.07
CA ALA A 103 7.05 -2.70 5.76
C ALA A 103 7.18 -1.71 6.93
N SER A 104 8.25 -1.80 7.73
CA SER A 104 8.53 -0.84 8.82
C SER A 104 8.79 0.57 8.30
N LEU A 105 9.61 0.71 7.25
CA LEU A 105 9.91 2.01 6.63
C LEU A 105 8.69 2.66 5.98
N HIS A 106 7.77 1.84 5.46
CA HIS A 106 6.48 2.31 4.95
C HIS A 106 5.56 2.76 6.10
N GLY A 107 5.39 1.94 7.15
CA GLY A 107 4.54 2.30 8.29
C GLY A 107 4.98 3.59 9.00
N THR A 108 6.30 3.76 9.21
CA THR A 108 6.84 5.00 9.79
C THR A 108 6.70 6.22 8.86
N ARG A 109 6.69 6.03 7.53
CA ARG A 109 6.47 7.10 6.54
C ARG A 109 5.15 7.83 6.76
N LEU A 110 4.11 7.09 7.14
CA LEU A 110 2.77 7.63 7.36
C LEU A 110 2.74 8.69 8.49
N TYR A 111 3.79 8.73 9.30
CA TYR A 111 3.94 9.64 10.44
C TYR A 111 5.12 10.61 10.30
N GLU A 112 5.79 10.69 9.14
CA GLU A 112 6.92 11.62 8.95
C GLU A 112 6.52 13.10 9.03
N HIS A 113 5.30 13.43 8.61
CA HIS A 113 4.71 14.76 8.72
C HIS A 113 3.58 14.77 9.75
N TYR A 114 3.67 13.89 10.74
CA TYR A 114 2.66 13.79 11.79
C TYR A 114 2.55 15.12 12.54
N ASP A 115 1.36 15.71 12.46
CA ASP A 115 0.98 16.85 13.27
C ASP A 115 0.17 16.37 14.49
N ALA A 116 0.73 16.57 15.67
CA ALA A 116 0.12 16.20 16.95
C ALA A 116 -0.86 17.23 17.49
N THR A 117 -1.06 18.37 16.81
CA THR A 117 -1.90 19.49 17.30
C THR A 117 -3.33 19.11 17.67
N HIS A 118 -3.89 18.10 16.98
CA HIS A 118 -5.25 17.63 17.17
C HIS A 118 -5.36 16.29 17.91
N ASP A 119 -4.23 15.67 18.27
CA ASP A 119 -4.20 14.40 18.98
C ASP A 119 -4.25 14.65 20.50
N SER A 120 -4.81 13.69 21.24
CA SER A 120 -4.72 13.70 22.70
C SER A 120 -3.27 13.44 23.14
N PRO A 121 -2.86 13.84 24.37
CA PRO A 121 -1.53 13.51 24.88
C PRO A 121 -1.21 12.01 24.85
N GLU A 122 -2.21 11.15 25.09
CA GLU A 122 -2.07 9.70 25.04
C GLU A 122 -1.82 9.21 23.61
N ASP A 123 -2.57 9.71 22.63
CA ASP A 123 -2.39 9.38 21.22
C ASP A 123 -1.02 9.84 20.70
N ALA A 124 -0.58 11.04 21.07
CA ALA A 124 0.74 11.54 20.73
C ALA A 124 1.87 10.67 21.32
N GLN A 125 1.71 10.20 22.57
CA GLN A 125 2.66 9.26 23.18
C GLN A 125 2.69 7.91 22.47
N LEU A 126 1.54 7.39 22.02
CA LEU A 126 1.46 6.14 21.25
C LEU A 126 2.22 6.26 19.92
N VAL A 127 2.03 7.36 19.19
CA VAL A 127 2.76 7.62 17.94
C VAL A 127 4.26 7.70 18.20
N GLN A 128 4.70 8.42 19.23
CA GLN A 128 6.12 8.54 19.56
C GLN A 128 6.73 7.18 19.93
N LYS A 129 6.03 6.37 20.73
CA LYS A 129 6.48 5.03 21.12
C LYS A 129 6.61 4.11 19.91
N PHE A 130 5.63 4.15 18.99
CA PHE A 130 5.67 3.42 17.74
C PHE A 130 6.90 3.80 16.91
N LEU A 131 7.11 5.10 16.65
CA LEU A 131 8.23 5.60 15.85
C LEU A 131 9.58 5.18 16.42
N VAL A 132 9.79 5.33 17.73
CA VAL A 132 11.04 4.92 18.41
C VAL A 132 11.25 3.41 18.29
N GLY A 133 10.19 2.62 18.48
CA GLY A 133 10.25 1.16 18.36
C GLY A 133 10.61 0.70 16.95
N GLU A 134 9.94 1.24 15.93
CA GLU A 134 10.24 0.93 14.53
C GLU A 134 11.65 1.35 14.13
N GLN A 135 12.11 2.54 14.54
CA GLN A 135 13.46 2.99 14.22
C GLN A 135 14.54 2.09 14.84
N ALA A 136 14.33 1.58 16.06
CA ALA A 136 15.22 0.61 16.69
C ALA A 136 15.23 -0.72 15.91
N PHE A 137 14.05 -1.23 15.56
CA PHE A 137 13.89 -2.45 14.77
C PHE A 137 14.53 -2.34 13.38
N GLN A 138 14.34 -1.21 12.68
CA GLN A 138 14.98 -0.93 11.39
C GLN A 138 16.50 -0.95 11.50
N LYS A 139 17.08 -0.32 12.53
CA LYS A 139 18.53 -0.32 12.77
C LYS A 139 19.08 -1.73 12.97
N GLU A 140 18.36 -2.56 13.74
CA GLU A 140 18.71 -3.97 13.95
C GLU A 140 18.67 -4.76 12.63
N LEU A 141 17.57 -4.67 11.87
CA LEU A 141 17.43 -5.36 10.59
C LEU A 141 18.54 -4.95 9.61
N ILE A 142 18.81 -3.65 9.47
CA ILE A 142 19.88 -3.14 8.62
C ILE A 142 21.24 -3.68 9.06
N ALA A 143 21.52 -3.72 10.37
CA ALA A 143 22.78 -4.26 10.87
C ALA A 143 22.95 -5.75 10.55
N THR A 144 21.90 -6.56 10.74
CA THR A 144 21.95 -7.99 10.42
C THR A 144 22.05 -8.26 8.92
N LEU A 145 21.35 -7.49 8.08
CA LEU A 145 21.43 -7.58 6.62
C LEU A 145 22.81 -7.16 6.10
N ARG A 146 23.45 -6.16 6.74
CA ARG A 146 24.79 -5.69 6.34
C ARG A 146 25.88 -6.72 6.62
N ASN A 147 25.70 -7.54 7.66
CA ASN A 147 26.63 -8.62 8.01
C ASN A 147 26.41 -9.90 7.17
N ASP A 148 25.40 -9.91 6.30
CA ASP A 148 25.12 -11.02 5.40
C ASP A 148 25.65 -10.69 3.99
N PRO A 149 26.61 -11.45 3.44
CA PRO A 149 27.19 -11.19 2.12
C PRO A 149 26.16 -11.10 0.99
N ASP A 150 25.05 -11.84 1.07
CA ASP A 150 24.02 -11.86 0.03
C ASP A 150 23.16 -10.60 0.04
N TYR A 151 23.11 -9.89 1.18
CA TYR A 151 22.31 -8.69 1.36
C TYR A 151 23.11 -7.40 1.53
N ALA A 152 24.39 -7.48 1.92
CA ALA A 152 25.23 -6.33 2.21
C ALA A 152 25.20 -5.25 1.11
N PRO A 153 25.27 -5.58 -0.19
CA PRO A 153 25.19 -4.58 -1.26
C PRO A 153 23.90 -3.75 -1.28
N TYR A 154 22.82 -4.27 -0.70
CA TYR A 154 21.49 -3.63 -0.69
C TYR A 154 21.18 -2.84 0.59
N THR A 155 22.16 -2.71 1.48
CA THR A 155 22.00 -2.04 2.79
C THR A 155 22.60 -0.64 2.87
N THR A 156 23.05 -0.08 1.75
CA THR A 156 23.46 1.33 1.72
C THR A 156 22.25 2.24 1.95
N PRO A 157 22.42 3.41 2.58
CA PRO A 157 21.34 4.37 2.77
C PRO A 157 20.61 4.73 1.47
N GLU A 158 21.33 4.83 0.37
CA GLU A 158 20.81 5.21 -0.95
C GLU A 158 19.90 4.12 -1.52
N VAL A 159 20.31 2.85 -1.43
CA VAL A 159 19.51 1.72 -1.92
C VAL A 159 18.24 1.57 -1.07
N ILE A 160 18.36 1.65 0.26
CA ILE A 160 17.20 1.56 1.17
C ILE A 160 16.24 2.72 0.92
N ALA A 161 16.74 3.96 0.82
CA ALA A 161 15.91 5.13 0.56
C ALA A 161 15.18 5.03 -0.78
N ARG A 162 15.87 4.56 -1.83
CA ARG A 162 15.26 4.29 -3.13
C ARG A 162 14.15 3.26 -3.05
N ASN A 163 14.42 2.10 -2.45
CA ASN A 163 13.44 1.01 -2.34
C ASN A 163 12.22 1.43 -1.50
N ARG A 164 12.45 2.17 -0.41
CA ARG A 164 11.38 2.79 0.38
C ARG A 164 10.52 3.75 -0.45
N GLN A 165 11.13 4.59 -1.27
CA GLN A 165 10.40 5.52 -2.14
C GLN A 165 9.60 4.77 -3.21
N LEU A 166 10.16 3.71 -3.81
CA LEU A 166 9.46 2.87 -4.78
C LEU A 166 8.23 2.19 -4.17
N VAL A 167 8.32 1.63 -2.96
CA VAL A 167 7.16 1.06 -2.25
C VAL A 167 6.08 2.11 -2.05
N ALA A 168 6.43 3.34 -1.66
CA ALA A 168 5.45 4.43 -1.53
C ALA A 168 4.81 4.83 -2.86
N ILE A 169 5.55 4.81 -3.98
CA ILE A 169 4.99 5.03 -5.31
C ILE A 169 4.01 3.92 -5.69
N TRP A 170 4.36 2.65 -5.47
CA TRP A 170 3.48 1.54 -5.81
C TRP A 170 2.25 1.44 -4.92
N ASP A 171 2.36 1.82 -3.65
CA ASP A 171 1.21 2.02 -2.77
C ASP A 171 0.27 3.09 -3.36
N GLY A 172 0.77 4.31 -3.61
CA GLY A 172 -0.03 5.39 -4.18
C GLY A 172 -0.66 5.06 -5.54
N LEU A 173 0.08 4.39 -6.44
CA LEU A 173 -0.45 3.91 -7.72
C LEU A 173 -1.56 2.87 -7.51
N SER A 174 -1.37 1.91 -6.60
CA SER A 174 -2.37 0.89 -6.30
C SER A 174 -3.66 1.51 -5.77
N LEU A 175 -3.57 2.50 -4.87
CA LEU A 175 -4.70 3.23 -4.33
C LEU A 175 -5.48 3.95 -5.44
N ILE A 176 -4.78 4.68 -6.32
CA ILE A 176 -5.40 5.37 -7.47
C ILE A 176 -6.17 4.39 -8.38
N LEU A 177 -5.56 3.25 -8.70
CA LEU A 177 -6.12 2.28 -9.63
C LEU A 177 -7.27 1.47 -9.00
N CYS A 178 -7.16 1.12 -7.72
CA CYS A 178 -8.20 0.42 -6.98
C CYS A 178 -9.43 1.31 -6.75
N MET A 179 -9.24 2.60 -6.42
CA MET A 179 -10.33 3.57 -6.18
C MET A 179 -11.02 4.11 -7.44
N ARG A 180 -10.73 3.55 -8.62
CA ARG A 180 -11.28 3.94 -9.93
C ARG A 180 -10.79 5.32 -10.41
N LEU A 181 -9.87 5.30 -11.38
CA LEU A 181 -9.34 6.49 -12.03
C LEU A 181 -10.34 7.07 -13.05
N LEU A 182 -11.02 8.16 -12.69
CA LEU A 182 -12.00 8.83 -13.56
C LEU A 182 -11.45 10.03 -14.34
N LYS A 183 -10.32 10.57 -13.90
CA LYS A 183 -9.66 11.74 -14.50
C LYS A 183 -8.16 11.56 -14.40
N GLU A 184 -7.43 12.33 -15.20
CA GLU A 184 -5.98 12.35 -15.16
C GLU A 184 -5.45 12.57 -13.73
N ARG A 185 -4.36 11.86 -13.40
CA ARG A 185 -3.62 11.99 -12.15
C ARG A 185 -2.13 12.08 -12.42
N LEU A 186 -1.47 12.95 -11.67
CA LEU A 186 -0.02 13.07 -11.64
C LEU A 186 0.50 12.42 -10.36
N VAL A 187 1.56 11.63 -10.50
CA VAL A 187 2.32 11.03 -9.40
C VAL A 187 3.74 11.55 -9.51
N GLU A 188 4.13 12.43 -8.59
CA GLU A 188 5.42 13.12 -8.60
C GLU A 188 6.49 12.33 -7.85
N LYS A 189 7.76 12.74 -8.01
CA LYS A 189 8.92 12.17 -7.30
C LYS A 189 9.05 10.65 -7.49
N VAL A 190 8.76 10.19 -8.70
CA VAL A 190 8.88 8.78 -9.08
C VAL A 190 10.35 8.48 -9.39
N PRO A 191 11.00 7.57 -8.66
CA PRO A 191 12.43 7.29 -8.86
C PRO A 191 12.70 6.72 -10.26
N THR A 192 13.66 7.31 -10.96
CA THR A 192 14.22 6.81 -12.23
C THR A 192 15.61 6.21 -11.99
N ALA A 193 16.30 5.72 -13.02
CA ALA A 193 17.67 5.23 -12.89
C ALA A 193 18.63 6.33 -12.41
N ASN A 194 18.40 7.58 -12.81
CA ASN A 194 19.34 8.70 -12.64
C ASN A 194 18.72 9.91 -11.92
N GLY A 195 17.55 9.77 -11.30
CA GLY A 195 16.87 10.89 -10.63
C GLY A 195 15.41 10.59 -10.32
N GLU A 196 14.55 11.55 -10.57
CA GLU A 196 13.10 11.46 -10.35
C GLU A 196 12.33 12.02 -11.55
N THR A 197 11.08 11.59 -11.70
CA THR A 197 10.15 12.09 -12.73
C THR A 197 8.73 12.15 -12.21
N THR A 198 7.80 12.63 -13.03
CA THR A 198 6.36 12.62 -12.75
C THR A 198 5.67 11.66 -13.71
N LEU A 199 4.96 10.68 -13.16
CA LEU A 199 4.07 9.82 -13.94
C LEU A 199 2.73 10.51 -14.13
N LYS A 200 2.18 10.37 -15.33
CA LYS A 200 0.84 10.79 -15.70
C LYS A 200 0.01 9.56 -16.02
N LEU A 201 -1.09 9.39 -15.30
CA LEU A 201 -2.06 8.32 -15.49
C LEU A 201 -3.33 8.92 -16.11
N THR A 202 -3.75 8.40 -17.26
CA THR A 202 -4.93 8.90 -17.98
C THR A 202 -5.85 7.72 -18.31
N PRO A 203 -7.13 7.73 -17.90
CA PRO A 203 -8.08 6.71 -18.33
C PRO A 203 -8.35 6.84 -19.83
N LEU A 204 -8.33 5.72 -20.54
CA LEU A 204 -8.48 5.65 -22.00
C LEU A 204 -9.94 5.46 -22.38
N ASP A 205 -10.41 6.19 -23.40
CA ASP A 205 -11.78 6.08 -23.95
C ASP A 205 -12.91 6.21 -22.90
N GLY A 206 -12.63 6.87 -21.77
CA GLY A 206 -13.56 6.96 -20.63
C GLY A 206 -13.71 5.66 -19.82
N ASP A 207 -12.93 4.62 -20.13
CA ASP A 207 -12.90 3.34 -19.44
C ASP A 207 -11.88 3.37 -18.28
N PRO A 208 -12.33 3.33 -17.01
CA PRO A 208 -11.43 3.36 -15.85
C PRO A 208 -10.63 2.06 -15.67
N THR A 209 -10.91 1.01 -16.45
CA THR A 209 -10.16 -0.25 -16.45
C THR A 209 -9.01 -0.24 -17.47
N ARG A 210 -8.93 0.79 -18.32
CA ARG A 210 -7.86 0.97 -19.31
C ARG A 210 -7.14 2.29 -19.04
N VAL A 211 -5.87 2.24 -18.66
CA VAL A 211 -5.12 3.43 -18.23
C VAL A 211 -3.82 3.54 -19.00
N SER A 212 -3.60 4.67 -19.67
CA SER A 212 -2.28 4.99 -20.20
C SER A 212 -1.39 5.56 -19.10
N VAL A 213 -0.13 5.14 -19.08
CA VAL A 213 0.90 5.65 -18.15
C VAL A 213 2.04 6.25 -18.94
N SER A 214 2.42 7.49 -18.62
CA SER A 214 3.55 8.18 -19.25
C SER A 214 4.38 8.98 -18.24
N PRO A 215 5.73 8.91 -18.28
CA PRO A 215 6.53 7.97 -19.06
C PRO A 215 6.28 6.51 -18.63
N TRP A 216 6.49 5.54 -19.52
CA TRP A 216 6.18 4.13 -19.26
C TRP A 216 7.21 3.47 -18.33
N PRO A 217 6.84 2.99 -17.12
CA PRO A 217 7.80 2.50 -16.13
C PRO A 217 8.05 0.99 -16.13
N PHE A 218 7.34 0.24 -16.97
CA PHE A 218 7.32 -1.21 -16.90
C PHE A 218 8.20 -1.86 -17.97
N ALA A 219 8.68 -3.06 -17.68
CA ALA A 219 9.54 -3.83 -18.59
C ALA A 219 8.77 -4.42 -19.78
N LYS A 220 7.47 -4.67 -19.59
CA LYS A 220 6.57 -5.22 -20.61
C LYS A 220 5.83 -4.10 -21.33
N GLU A 221 5.39 -4.35 -22.56
CA GLU A 221 4.61 -3.39 -23.36
C GLU A 221 3.24 -3.07 -22.74
N THR A 222 2.65 -4.03 -22.03
CA THR A 222 1.41 -3.87 -21.28
C THR A 222 1.50 -4.58 -19.93
N VAL A 223 0.74 -4.09 -18.96
CA VAL A 223 0.61 -4.70 -17.63
C VAL A 223 -0.86 -4.87 -17.32
N THR A 224 -1.24 -6.07 -16.86
CA THR A 224 -2.59 -6.31 -16.34
C THR A 224 -2.48 -6.54 -14.85
N LEU A 225 -3.24 -5.75 -14.10
CA LEU A 225 -3.33 -5.82 -12.65
C LEU A 225 -4.67 -6.41 -12.26
N VAL A 226 -4.67 -7.27 -11.24
CA VAL A 226 -5.88 -7.90 -10.74
C VAL A 226 -5.94 -7.87 -9.22
N CYS A 227 -7.06 -7.48 -8.66
CA CYS A 227 -7.39 -7.70 -7.26
C CYS A 227 -8.89 -7.98 -7.11
N GLU A 228 -9.31 -8.29 -5.88
CA GLU A 228 -10.69 -8.62 -5.57
C GLU A 228 -11.22 -7.72 -4.46
N GLY A 229 -12.52 -7.48 -4.50
CA GLY A 229 -13.27 -6.80 -3.45
C GLY A 229 -14.64 -7.45 -3.27
N ARG A 230 -15.41 -6.92 -2.32
CA ARG A 230 -16.77 -7.37 -2.04
C ARG A 230 -17.77 -6.23 -2.20
N TYR A 231 -18.85 -6.46 -2.92
CA TYR A 231 -19.89 -5.43 -3.07
C TYR A 231 -20.70 -5.30 -1.78
N LEU A 232 -20.77 -4.07 -1.26
CA LEU A 232 -21.66 -3.71 -0.18
C LEU A 232 -22.93 -3.14 -0.81
N SER A 233 -24.03 -3.90 -0.68
CA SER A 233 -25.34 -3.57 -1.25
C SER A 233 -26.11 -2.53 -0.44
N GLU A 234 -25.70 -2.28 0.80
CA GLU A 234 -26.43 -1.44 1.74
C GLU A 234 -25.50 -0.85 2.81
N THR A 235 -26.06 0.08 3.58
CA THR A 235 -25.53 0.50 4.87
C THR A 235 -26.15 -0.34 5.98
N PHE A 236 -25.42 -0.57 7.06
CA PHE A 236 -25.78 -1.44 8.17
C PHE A 236 -26.14 -0.64 9.42
N ALA A 237 -26.92 -1.24 10.31
CA ALA A 237 -27.33 -0.62 11.57
C ALA A 237 -26.29 -0.79 12.69
N ASP A 238 -25.51 -1.87 12.66
CA ASP A 238 -24.53 -2.23 13.69
C ASP A 238 -23.40 -3.10 13.14
N GLU A 239 -22.40 -3.34 13.99
CA GLU A 239 -21.18 -4.08 13.65
C GLU A 239 -21.41 -5.56 13.36
N GLU A 240 -22.33 -6.21 14.07
CA GLU A 240 -22.61 -7.64 13.88
C GLU A 240 -23.28 -7.88 12.54
N THR A 241 -24.32 -7.10 12.24
CA THR A 241 -25.03 -7.13 10.95
C THR A 241 -24.10 -6.82 9.80
N MET A 242 -23.25 -5.80 9.94
CA MET A 242 -22.23 -5.43 8.95
C MET A 242 -21.27 -6.58 8.67
N ARG A 243 -20.70 -7.21 9.71
CA ARG A 243 -19.73 -8.30 9.53
C ARG A 243 -20.37 -9.53 8.88
N ASN A 244 -21.59 -9.88 9.28
CA ASN A 244 -22.34 -10.98 8.67
C ASN A 244 -22.63 -10.71 7.18
N ALA A 245 -23.05 -9.49 6.84
CA ALA A 245 -23.30 -9.10 5.46
C ALA A 245 -22.01 -9.12 4.62
N ILE A 246 -20.89 -8.61 5.14
CA ILE A 246 -19.59 -8.66 4.46
C ILE A 246 -19.16 -10.10 4.20
N ALA A 247 -19.35 -11.01 5.16
CA ALA A 247 -18.94 -12.40 5.04
C ALA A 247 -19.63 -13.14 3.87
N ILE A 248 -20.87 -12.76 3.53
CA ILE A 248 -21.64 -13.34 2.42
C ILE A 248 -21.72 -12.44 1.18
N ALA A 249 -21.19 -11.21 1.25
CA ALA A 249 -21.20 -10.26 0.15
C ALA A 249 -20.53 -10.85 -1.10
N PRO A 250 -21.10 -10.62 -2.30
CA PRO A 250 -20.57 -11.18 -3.52
C PRO A 250 -19.21 -10.59 -3.84
N TRP A 251 -18.29 -11.46 -4.27
CA TRP A 251 -16.97 -11.08 -4.74
C TRP A 251 -17.05 -10.42 -6.12
N ALA A 252 -16.15 -9.47 -6.35
CA ALA A 252 -15.93 -8.88 -7.64
C ALA A 252 -14.44 -8.82 -7.95
N THR A 253 -14.08 -9.17 -9.18
CA THR A 253 -12.72 -9.03 -9.69
C THR A 253 -12.55 -7.66 -10.32
N ILE A 254 -11.54 -6.92 -9.89
CA ILE A 254 -11.10 -5.68 -10.50
C ILE A 254 -9.91 -6.03 -11.40
N LYS A 255 -10.03 -5.77 -12.69
CA LYS A 255 -8.94 -5.91 -13.66
C LYS A 255 -8.64 -4.56 -14.29
N THR A 256 -7.39 -4.14 -14.24
CA THR A 256 -6.93 -2.89 -14.86
C THR A 256 -5.79 -3.17 -15.83
N HIS A 257 -5.94 -2.70 -17.05
CA HIS A 257 -4.96 -2.79 -18.14
C HIS A 257 -4.19 -1.48 -18.26
N LEU A 258 -2.88 -1.56 -18.13
CA LEU A 258 -1.95 -0.46 -18.31
C LEU A 258 -1.26 -0.59 -19.66
N SER A 259 -1.15 0.52 -20.39
CA SER A 259 -0.38 0.64 -21.63
C SER A 259 0.40 1.96 -21.64
N PRO A 260 1.43 2.11 -22.48
CA PRO A 260 2.01 3.42 -22.76
C PRO A 260 0.94 4.38 -23.33
N ALA A 261 1.21 5.69 -23.21
CA ALA A 261 0.41 6.75 -23.83
C ALA A 261 0.66 6.87 -25.34
#